data_AF-A0A9Q4CVC0-F1
#
_entry.id   AF-A0A9Q4CVC0-F1
#
_cell.length_a   1.000
_cell.length_b   1.000
_cell.length_c   1.000
_cell.angle_alpha   90.00
_cell.angle_beta   90.00
_cell.angle_gamma   90.00
#
_symmetry.space_group_name_H-M   'P 1'
#
loop_
_entity.id
_entity.type
_entity.pdbx_description
1 polymer ?
#
loop_
_entity_poly.entity_id
_entity_poly.type
_entity_poly.pdbx_seq_one_letter_code
_entity_poly.pdbx_strand_id
1 'polypeptide(L)'
;MTSAKAHAKLMALRAKTLHAKESSGAWLADEKKTIEVRFEVEEALWEVFQESTTATGQSPHMMLQELVASYVQKGQNTEYMTVEVAADQWGYNPSHIKRLCRAGKVEAHKHGKVWLIATNQPNPRKVEKS
;
A
#
# COMPACT_ATOMS: atom_id res chain seq x y z
N MET A 1 41.25 43.40 -8.36
CA MET A 1 41.64 41.98 -8.07
C MET A 1 40.84 41.43 -6.87
N THR A 2 39.51 41.40 -6.96
CA THR A 2 38.60 41.08 -5.82
C THR A 2 37.57 39.98 -6.13
N SER A 3 37.67 39.29 -7.27
CA SER A 3 36.68 38.28 -7.69
C SER A 3 37.06 36.85 -7.23
N ALA A 4 38.33 36.46 -7.28
CA ALA A 4 38.76 35.10 -6.94
C ALA A 4 38.61 34.75 -5.44
N LYS A 5 38.94 35.69 -4.53
CA LYS A 5 38.79 35.46 -3.08
C LYS A 5 37.33 35.36 -2.64
N ALA A 6 36.44 36.14 -3.26
CA ALA A 6 35.00 36.06 -2.99
C ALA A 6 34.43 34.72 -3.47
N HIS A 7 34.83 34.26 -4.67
CA HIS A 7 34.40 32.98 -5.22
C HIS A 7 34.89 31.79 -4.39
N ALA A 8 36.16 31.81 -3.94
CA ALA A 8 36.72 30.77 -3.07
C ALA A 8 36.01 30.71 -1.71
N LYS A 9 35.66 31.88 -1.13
CA LYS A 9 34.92 31.94 0.13
C LYS A 9 33.49 31.39 0.00
N LEU A 10 32.85 31.65 -1.15
CA LEU A 10 31.50 31.17 -1.46
C LEU A 10 31.49 29.65 -1.71
N MET A 11 32.50 29.12 -2.38
CA MET A 11 32.68 27.67 -2.56
C MET A 11 33.00 26.94 -1.26
N ALA A 12 33.85 27.53 -0.41
CA ALA A 12 34.15 26.96 0.91
C ALA A 12 32.94 26.98 1.84
N LEU A 13 32.08 28.02 1.76
CA LEU A 13 30.80 28.02 2.48
C LEU A 13 29.89 26.91 1.97
N ARG A 14 29.72 26.79 0.64
CA ARG A 14 28.87 25.77 0.01
C ARG A 14 29.30 24.34 0.36
N ALA A 15 30.61 24.07 0.36
CA ALA A 15 31.17 22.78 0.74
C ALA A 15 30.95 22.47 2.22
N LYS A 16 31.12 23.46 3.11
CA LYS A 16 30.79 23.31 4.54
C LYS A 16 29.30 23.08 4.77
N THR A 17 28.42 23.74 4.01
CA THR A 17 26.97 23.50 4.08
C THR A 17 26.60 22.12 3.55
N LEU A 18 27.21 21.64 2.47
CA LEU A 18 26.96 20.29 1.95
C LEU A 18 27.41 19.21 2.95
N HIS A 19 28.63 19.30 3.47
CA HIS A 19 29.11 18.33 4.45
C HIS A 19 28.36 18.39 5.77
N ALA A 20 27.92 19.57 6.24
CA ALA A 20 27.04 19.66 7.40
C ALA A 20 25.66 19.04 7.16
N LYS A 21 25.17 19.03 5.91
CA LYS A 21 23.90 18.42 5.52
C LYS A 21 24.00 16.91 5.28
N GLU A 22 25.18 16.41 4.89
CA GLU A 22 25.46 14.99 4.72
C GLU A 22 25.78 14.30 6.07
N SER A 23 26.49 14.99 6.97
CA SER A 23 26.83 14.46 8.30
C SER A 23 25.69 14.56 9.32
N SER A 24 24.58 15.25 9.02
CA SER A 24 23.40 15.29 9.89
C SER A 24 22.37 14.20 9.60
N GLY A 25 22.57 13.32 8.60
CA GLY A 25 21.68 12.17 8.34
C GLY A 25 20.18 12.49 8.31
N ALA A 26 19.81 13.75 8.04
CA ALA A 26 18.46 14.26 8.17
C ALA A 26 17.79 14.37 6.79
N TRP A 27 17.90 13.31 6.00
CA TRP A 27 17.10 13.14 4.80
C TRP A 27 16.09 12.03 5.08
N LEU A 28 14.85 12.46 5.34
CA LEU A 28 13.64 11.64 5.34
C LEU A 28 13.61 10.53 6.39
N ALA A 29 13.62 10.91 7.68
CA ALA A 29 12.73 10.18 8.58
C ALA A 29 11.32 10.60 8.17
N ASP A 30 10.67 9.84 7.29
CA ASP A 30 9.22 9.82 7.22
C ASP A 30 8.77 9.70 8.67
N GLU A 31 8.12 10.75 9.21
CA GLU A 31 7.50 10.67 10.52
C GLU A 31 6.47 9.55 10.42
N LYS A 32 6.87 8.34 10.82
CA LYS A 32 5.96 7.20 10.85
C LYS A 32 4.87 7.60 11.82
N LYS A 33 3.71 7.96 11.26
CA LYS A 33 2.53 8.27 12.04
C LYS A 33 2.13 6.99 12.76
N THR A 34 2.54 6.89 14.02
CA THR A 34 2.15 5.79 14.89
C THR A 34 0.67 5.94 15.19
N ILE A 35 -0.10 4.90 14.87
CA ILE A 35 -1.52 4.81 15.22
C ILE A 35 -1.62 3.77 16.33
N GLU A 36 -2.12 4.18 17.50
CA GLU A 36 -2.47 3.26 18.58
C GLU A 36 -3.89 2.76 18.35
N VAL A 37 -4.06 1.43 18.33
CA VAL A 37 -5.37 0.78 18.19
C VAL A 37 -5.63 -0.01 19.46
N ARG A 38 -6.78 0.24 20.08
CA ARG A 38 -7.27 -0.52 21.23
C ARG A 38 -8.51 -1.29 20.80
N PHE A 39 -8.59 -2.55 21.20
CA PHE A 39 -9.71 -3.42 20.91
C PHE A 39 -9.96 -4.33 22.11
N GLU A 40 -11.20 -4.73 22.28
CA GLU A 40 -11.61 -5.69 23.30
C GLU A 40 -11.51 -7.10 22.75
N VAL A 41 -11.09 -8.04 23.59
CA VAL A 41 -10.94 -9.45 23.26
C VAL A 41 -11.48 -10.26 24.43
N GLU A 42 -12.14 -11.37 24.13
CA GLU A 42 -12.55 -12.35 25.15
C GLU A 42 -11.32 -12.93 25.86
N GLU A 43 -11.39 -13.05 27.19
CA GLU A 43 -10.27 -13.49 28.03
C GLU A 43 -9.69 -14.84 27.59
N ALA A 44 -10.56 -15.81 27.27
CA ALA A 44 -10.14 -17.12 26.80
C ALA A 44 -9.33 -17.06 25.49
N LEU A 45 -9.65 -16.14 24.58
CA LEU A 45 -8.88 -15.95 23.34
C LEU A 45 -7.53 -15.27 23.62
N TRP A 46 -7.50 -14.37 24.60
CA TRP A 46 -6.28 -13.69 25.01
C TRP A 46 -5.28 -14.66 25.64
N GLU A 47 -5.73 -15.57 26.51
CA GLU A 47 -4.88 -16.60 27.11
C GLU A 47 -4.23 -17.50 26.06
N VAL A 48 -5.03 -18.04 25.13
CA VAL A 48 -4.54 -18.86 24.01
C VAL A 48 -3.50 -18.10 23.18
N PHE A 49 -3.73 -16.80 22.93
CA PHE A 49 -2.78 -15.97 22.22
C PHE A 49 -1.46 -15.82 22.99
N GLN A 50 -1.50 -15.57 24.30
CA GLN A 50 -0.30 -15.45 25.13
C GLN A 50 0.54 -16.74 25.18
N GLU A 51 -0.11 -17.91 25.26
CA GLU A 51 0.58 -19.20 25.20
C GLU A 51 1.34 -19.38 23.88
N SER A 52 0.72 -18.99 22.76
CA SER A 52 1.36 -19.06 21.44
C SER A 52 2.58 -18.15 21.30
N THR A 53 2.56 -16.99 21.97
CA THR A 53 3.68 -16.02 21.97
C THR A 53 4.89 -16.56 22.74
N THR A 54 4.64 -17.23 23.86
CA THR A 54 5.66 -17.82 24.72
C THR A 54 6.37 -19.00 24.03
N ALA A 55 5.61 -19.82 23.30
CA ALA A 55 6.15 -20.95 22.53
C ALA A 55 7.13 -20.52 21.41
N THR A 56 6.96 -19.30 20.88
CA THR A 56 7.75 -18.76 19.77
C THR A 56 8.84 -17.76 20.23
N GLY A 57 8.86 -17.41 21.53
CA GLY A 57 9.78 -16.43 22.10
C GLY A 57 9.55 -14.99 21.61
N GLN A 58 8.38 -14.70 21.02
CA GLN A 58 8.03 -13.39 20.50
C GLN A 58 7.11 -12.66 21.48
N SER A 59 7.13 -11.33 21.48
CA SER A 59 6.16 -10.57 22.27
C SER A 59 4.78 -10.54 21.60
N PRO A 60 3.68 -10.46 22.38
CA PRO A 60 2.32 -10.30 21.83
C PRO A 60 2.20 -9.16 20.81
N HIS A 61 2.92 -8.05 21.05
CA HIS A 61 2.96 -6.91 20.14
C HIS A 61 3.53 -7.27 18.76
N MET A 62 4.65 -7.99 18.72
CA MET A 62 5.28 -8.41 17.47
C MET A 62 4.40 -9.37 16.67
N MET A 63 3.73 -10.31 17.35
CA MET A 63 2.81 -11.23 16.68
C MET A 63 1.57 -10.52 16.12
N LEU A 64 1.01 -9.54 16.84
CA LEU A 64 -0.10 -8.74 16.33
C LEU A 64 0.32 -7.93 15.11
N GLN A 65 1.50 -7.34 15.13
CA GLN A 65 2.06 -6.64 13.97
C GLN A 65 2.19 -7.57 12.76
N GLU A 66 2.75 -8.77 12.96
CA GLU A 66 2.91 -9.75 11.89
C GLU A 66 1.56 -10.25 11.36
N LEU A 67 0.60 -10.49 12.24
CA LEU A 67 -0.74 -10.93 11.85
C LEU A 67 -1.43 -9.86 10.98
N VAL A 68 -1.39 -8.59 11.40
CA VAL A 68 -1.93 -7.48 10.62
C VAL A 68 -1.19 -7.34 9.28
N ALA A 69 0.14 -7.42 9.28
CA ALA A 69 0.94 -7.36 8.06
C ALA A 69 0.56 -8.49 7.08
N SER A 70 0.40 -9.72 7.58
CA SER A 70 0.00 -10.87 6.77
C SER A 70 -1.41 -10.73 6.20
N TYR A 71 -2.34 -10.15 6.98
CA TYR A 71 -3.71 -9.91 6.53
C TYR A 71 -3.77 -8.82 5.46
N VAL A 72 -3.00 -7.74 5.63
CA VAL A 72 -2.84 -6.70 4.61
C VAL A 72 -2.24 -7.31 3.34
N GLN A 73 -1.16 -8.08 3.43
CA GLN A 73 -0.57 -8.73 2.25
C GLN A 73 -1.55 -9.68 1.54
N LYS A 74 -2.34 -10.46 2.28
CA LYS A 74 -3.38 -11.33 1.70
C LYS A 74 -4.49 -10.53 1.01
N GLY A 75 -4.82 -9.34 1.51
CA GLY A 75 -5.81 -8.43 0.91
C GLY A 75 -5.30 -7.55 -0.23
N GLN A 76 -3.98 -7.43 -0.41
CA GLN A 76 -3.36 -6.54 -1.41
C GLN A 76 -3.26 -7.15 -2.81
N ASN A 77 -3.59 -8.43 -3.02
CA ASN A 77 -3.43 -9.04 -4.34
C ASN A 77 -4.65 -8.93 -5.28
N THR A 78 -5.73 -8.29 -4.82
CA THR A 78 -6.84 -7.93 -5.71
C THR A 78 -6.82 -6.43 -5.90
N GLU A 79 -6.02 -5.99 -6.86
CA GLU A 79 -6.15 -4.63 -7.38
C GLU A 79 -7.50 -4.52 -8.08
N TYR A 80 -8.11 -3.34 -7.99
CA TYR A 80 -9.37 -3.05 -8.66
C TYR A 80 -9.16 -1.96 -9.70
N MET A 81 -9.78 -2.14 -10.86
CA MET A 81 -9.88 -1.12 -11.90
C MET A 81 -11.31 -0.58 -11.99
N THR A 82 -11.44 0.64 -12.50
CA THR A 82 -12.76 1.22 -12.80
C THR A 82 -13.34 0.64 -14.09
N VAL A 83 -14.61 0.92 -14.33
CA VAL A 83 -15.30 0.56 -15.58
C VAL A 83 -14.58 1.13 -16.80
N GLU A 84 -14.12 2.37 -16.69
CA GLU A 84 -13.47 3.10 -17.77
C GLU A 84 -12.13 2.44 -18.12
N VAL A 85 -11.33 2.10 -17.11
CA VAL A 85 -10.06 1.38 -17.32
C VAL A 85 -10.31 -0.01 -17.91
N ALA A 86 -11.31 -0.74 -17.41
CA ALA A 86 -11.67 -2.05 -17.95
C ALA A 86 -12.17 -1.97 -19.40
N ALA A 87 -12.93 -0.93 -19.74
CA ALA A 87 -13.43 -0.68 -21.08
C ALA A 87 -12.27 -0.51 -22.07
N ASP A 88 -11.27 0.30 -21.71
CA ASP A 88 -10.08 0.53 -22.52
C ASP A 88 -9.24 -0.75 -22.65
N GLN A 89 -8.98 -1.45 -21.55
CA GLN A 89 -8.17 -2.66 -21.55
C GLN A 89 -8.83 -3.84 -22.30
N TRP A 90 -10.15 -3.99 -22.18
CA TRP A 90 -10.87 -5.12 -22.76
C TRP A 90 -11.50 -4.83 -24.13
N GLY A 91 -11.42 -3.59 -24.58
CA GLY A 91 -11.97 -3.14 -25.87
C GLY A 91 -13.50 -3.16 -25.90
N TYR A 92 -14.13 -2.79 -24.79
CA TYR A 92 -15.59 -2.71 -24.64
C TYR A 92 -16.05 -1.29 -24.41
N ASN A 93 -17.34 -1.00 -24.63
CA ASN A 93 -17.90 0.25 -24.14
C ASN A 93 -18.14 0.17 -22.61
N PRO A 94 -18.04 1.28 -21.86
CA PRO A 94 -18.26 1.29 -20.42
C PRO A 94 -19.65 0.78 -20.00
N SER A 95 -20.69 1.05 -20.80
CA SER A 95 -22.05 0.55 -20.53
C SER A 95 -22.13 -0.98 -20.59
N HIS A 96 -21.35 -1.61 -21.46
CA HIS A 96 -21.25 -3.04 -21.64
C HIS A 96 -20.51 -3.66 -20.46
N ILE A 97 -19.41 -3.05 -20.01
CA ILE A 97 -18.71 -3.44 -18.79
C ILE A 97 -19.67 -3.38 -17.58
N LYS A 98 -20.40 -2.28 -17.39
CA LYS A 98 -21.39 -2.17 -16.31
C LYS A 98 -22.49 -3.24 -16.42
N ARG A 99 -22.87 -3.65 -17.63
CA ARG A 99 -23.81 -4.76 -17.84
C ARG A 99 -23.20 -6.09 -17.41
N LEU A 100 -21.94 -6.34 -17.74
CA LEU A 100 -21.21 -7.55 -17.31
C LEU A 100 -21.10 -7.62 -15.78
N CYS A 101 -20.77 -6.51 -15.12
CA CYS A 101 -20.69 -6.47 -13.65
C CYS A 101 -22.06 -6.78 -13.01
N ARG A 102 -23.15 -6.21 -13.53
CA ARG A 102 -24.51 -6.50 -13.05
C ARG A 102 -24.94 -7.95 -13.29
N ALA A 103 -24.48 -8.54 -14.39
CA ALA A 103 -24.79 -9.92 -14.74
C ALA A 103 -23.92 -10.95 -14.00
N GLY A 104 -22.95 -10.51 -13.18
CA GLY A 104 -22.01 -11.42 -12.49
C GLY A 104 -21.04 -12.13 -13.44
N LYS A 105 -20.89 -11.66 -14.69
CA LYS A 105 -19.97 -12.25 -15.68
C LYS A 105 -18.51 -11.83 -15.48
N VAL A 106 -18.27 -10.86 -14.61
CA VAL A 106 -16.95 -10.37 -14.21
C VAL A 106 -16.96 -10.22 -12.69
N GLU A 107 -15.84 -10.55 -12.08
CA GLU A 107 -15.58 -10.34 -10.67
C GLU A 107 -15.49 -8.84 -10.40
N ALA A 108 -16.54 -8.29 -9.79
CA ALA A 108 -16.65 -6.87 -9.51
C ALA A 108 -17.50 -6.61 -8.26
N HIS A 109 -17.12 -5.59 -7.51
CA HIS A 109 -17.85 -5.08 -6.35
C HIS A 109 -18.39 -3.68 -6.62
N LYS A 110 -19.65 -3.46 -6.24
CA LYS A 110 -20.26 -2.13 -6.31
C LYS A 110 -19.98 -1.37 -5.03
N HIS A 111 -19.23 -0.27 -5.14
CA HIS A 111 -18.96 0.64 -4.04
C HIS A 111 -19.66 1.99 -4.32
N GLY A 112 -20.83 2.19 -3.70
CA GLY A 112 -21.67 3.35 -3.94
C GLY A 112 -22.15 3.45 -5.40
N LYS A 113 -21.64 4.45 -6.15
CA LYS A 113 -21.95 4.67 -7.57
C LYS A 113 -20.91 4.06 -8.52
N VAL A 114 -19.79 3.58 -8.00
CA VAL A 114 -18.64 3.09 -8.78
C VAL A 114 -18.62 1.56 -8.75
N TRP A 115 -18.19 0.96 -9.86
CA TRP A 115 -17.87 -0.46 -9.93
C TRP A 115 -16.36 -0.62 -9.82
N LEU A 116 -15.93 -1.48 -8.91
CA LEU A 116 -14.56 -1.91 -8.70
C LEU A 116 -14.43 -3.31 -9.30
N ILE A 117 -13.62 -3.44 -10.35
CA ILE A 117 -13.49 -4.68 -11.13
C ILE A 117 -12.13 -5.28 -10.79
N ALA A 118 -12.07 -6.54 -10.38
CA ALA A 118 -10.80 -7.19 -10.05
C ALA A 118 -9.88 -7.22 -11.29
N THR A 119 -8.62 -6.80 -11.15
CA THR A 119 -7.66 -6.72 -12.26
C THR A 119 -7.08 -8.08 -12.65
N ASN A 120 -7.08 -9.03 -11.72
CA ASN A 120 -6.50 -10.36 -11.85
C ASN A 120 -7.36 -11.34 -12.67
N GLN A 121 -8.51 -10.91 -13.19
CA GLN A 121 -9.41 -11.76 -13.97
C GLN A 121 -9.14 -11.67 -15.48
N PRO A 122 -9.38 -12.74 -16.25
CA PRO A 122 -9.24 -12.71 -17.69
C PRO A 122 -10.33 -11.85 -18.34
N ASN A 123 -10.00 -11.26 -19.50
CA ASN A 123 -11.00 -10.57 -20.32
C ASN A 123 -12.16 -11.53 -20.65
N PRO A 124 -13.42 -11.17 -20.34
CA PRO A 124 -14.57 -12.05 -20.53
C PRO A 124 -14.77 -12.53 -21.98
N ARG A 125 -14.22 -11.84 -23.00
CA ARG A 125 -14.19 -12.34 -24.40
C ARG A 125 -13.43 -13.65 -24.57
N LYS A 126 -12.38 -13.87 -23.77
CA LYS A 126 -11.51 -15.04 -23.89
C LYS A 126 -12.13 -16.29 -23.25
N VAL A 127 -13.01 -16.09 -22.27
CA VAL A 127 -13.68 -17.18 -21.54
C VAL A 127 -14.83 -17.76 -22.36
N GLU A 128 -15.53 -16.94 -23.16
CA GLU A 128 -16.67 -17.36 -23.99
C GLU A 128 -16.28 -18.19 -25.23
N LYS A 129 -14.97 -18.37 -25.49
CA LYS A 129 -14.42 -19.13 -26.64
C LYS A 129 -13.60 -20.37 -26.25
N SER A 130 -13.60 -20.76 -24.97
CA SER A 130 -12.89 -21.94 -24.49
C SER A 130 -13.81 -23.11 -24.22
#